data_AF-A0ABD0N0S5-F1
#
_entry.id   AF-A0ABD0N0S5-F1
#
_cell.length_a   1.000
_cell.length_b   1.000
_cell.length_c   1.000
_cell.angle_alpha   90.00
_cell.angle_beta   90.00
_cell.angle_gamma   90.00
#
_symmetry.space_group_name_H-M   'P 1'
#
loop_
_entity.id
_entity.type
_entity.pdbx_description
1 polymer ?
#
loop_
_entity_poly.entity_id
_entity_poly.type
_entity_poly.pdbx_seq_one_letter_code
_entity_poly.pdbx_strand_id
1 'polypeptide(L)'
;VMKVAKSFLDQGKKLNFAVASKNSFSHDVSELGLDGSGELPLVGIRTAKGDKYVMKEEFSRDGKALEKFLQDYFDGNLKRYLKSEPIPENNDGPVKVIVAENFDSIVNDDSKDVLIEFYAPWCGHCKSLEPKYKELGEK
;
A
#
# COMPACT_ATOMS: atom_id res chain seq x y z
N VAL A 1 -1.93 -11.54 -20.66
CA VAL A 1 -1.76 -10.08 -20.45
C VAL A 1 -2.31 -9.27 -21.63
N MET A 2 -1.70 -9.31 -22.82
CA MET A 2 -2.10 -8.41 -23.94
C MET A 2 -3.54 -8.58 -24.41
N LYS A 3 -4.10 -9.79 -24.37
CA LYS A 3 -5.51 -10.04 -24.69
C LYS A 3 -6.46 -9.24 -23.78
N VAL A 4 -6.22 -9.28 -22.46
CA VAL A 4 -7.04 -8.56 -21.48
C VAL A 4 -6.83 -7.06 -21.64
N ALA A 5 -5.58 -6.60 -21.73
CA ALA A 5 -5.25 -5.20 -21.94
C ALA A 5 -5.98 -4.61 -23.17
N LYS A 6 -5.94 -5.33 -24.30
CA LYS A 6 -6.63 -4.91 -25.53
C LYS A 6 -8.14 -4.72 -25.31
N SER A 7 -8.81 -5.63 -24.59
CA SER A 7 -10.24 -5.51 -24.30
C SER A 7 -10.58 -4.19 -23.59
N PHE A 8 -9.82 -3.80 -22.56
CA PHE A 8 -10.05 -2.55 -21.85
C PHE A 8 -9.69 -1.31 -22.69
N LEU A 9 -8.62 -1.38 -23.48
CA LEU A 9 -8.23 -0.30 -24.38
C LEU A 9 -9.27 -0.08 -25.49
N ASP A 10 -9.83 -1.14 -26.07
CA ASP A 10 -10.88 -1.10 -27.10
C ASP A 10 -12.18 -0.50 -26.54
N GLN A 11 -12.43 -0.64 -25.23
CA GLN A 11 -13.53 0.04 -24.52
C GLN A 11 -13.24 1.51 -24.19
N GLY A 12 -12.09 2.05 -24.62
CA GLY A 12 -11.69 3.44 -24.40
C GLY A 12 -11.09 3.73 -23.02
N LYS A 13 -10.79 2.72 -22.20
CA LYS A 13 -10.13 2.90 -20.92
C LYS A 13 -8.66 3.31 -21.15
N LYS A 14 -8.15 4.24 -20.34
CA LYS A 14 -6.79 4.79 -20.48
C LYS A 14 -5.86 4.20 -19.42
N LEU A 15 -5.01 3.26 -19.81
CA LEU A 15 -3.93 2.72 -18.98
C LEU A 15 -2.81 2.20 -19.88
N ASN A 16 -1.55 2.44 -19.50
CA ASN A 16 -0.40 1.86 -20.20
C ASN A 16 -0.06 0.50 -19.59
N PHE A 17 0.28 -0.46 -20.44
CA PHE A 17 0.64 -1.82 -20.04
C PHE A 17 2.08 -2.11 -20.45
N ALA A 18 2.84 -2.72 -19.55
CA ALA A 18 4.21 -3.16 -19.80
C ALA A 18 4.44 -4.53 -19.14
N VAL A 19 5.42 -5.27 -19.66
CA VAL A 19 5.95 -6.48 -19.03
C VAL A 19 7.42 -6.25 -18.74
N ALA A 20 7.88 -6.68 -17.58
CA ALA A 20 9.24 -6.45 -17.12
C ALA A 20 9.77 -7.69 -16.39
N SER A 21 11.09 -7.85 -16.40
CA SER A 21 11.78 -8.90 -15.65
C SER A 21 11.73 -8.59 -14.16
N LYS A 22 11.12 -9.47 -13.36
CA LYS A 22 11.11 -9.35 -11.89
C LYS A 22 12.51 -9.30 -11.28
N ASN A 23 13.50 -9.90 -11.94
CA ASN A 23 14.89 -9.94 -11.48
C ASN A 23 15.60 -8.60 -11.72
N SER A 24 15.34 -7.96 -12.86
CA SER A 24 15.94 -6.67 -13.22
C SER A 24 15.29 -5.50 -12.48
N PHE A 25 14.03 -5.67 -12.08
CA PHE A 25 13.22 -4.64 -11.41
C PHE A 25 12.80 -5.09 -9.99
N SER A 26 13.68 -5.80 -9.29
CA SER A 26 13.40 -6.34 -7.95
C SER A 26 13.10 -5.24 -6.91
N HIS A 27 13.71 -4.06 -7.07
CA HIS A 27 13.43 -2.90 -6.25
C HIS A 27 11.97 -2.41 -6.43
N ASP A 28 11.50 -2.30 -7.67
CA ASP A 28 10.12 -1.89 -7.98
C ASP A 28 9.08 -2.91 -7.49
N VAL A 29 9.40 -4.21 -7.60
CA VAL A 29 8.60 -5.29 -7.03
C VAL A 29 8.46 -5.11 -5.51
N SER A 30 9.56 -4.79 -4.83
CA SER A 30 9.57 -4.52 -3.39
C SER A 30 8.78 -3.26 -3.01
N GLU A 31 8.83 -2.20 -3.82
CA GLU A 31 8.03 -0.99 -3.59
C GLU A 31 6.51 -1.23 -3.70
N LEU A 32 6.10 -2.19 -4.51
CA LEU A 32 4.72 -2.66 -4.61
C LEU A 32 4.36 -3.65 -3.48
N GLY A 33 5.29 -3.99 -2.59
CA GLY A 33 5.06 -4.97 -1.53
C GLY A 33 4.82 -6.39 -2.06
N LEU A 34 5.30 -6.67 -3.27
CA LEU A 34 5.16 -7.97 -3.91
C LEU A 34 6.39 -8.83 -3.63
N ASP A 35 6.19 -10.15 -3.54
CA ASP A 35 7.29 -11.10 -3.43
C ASP A 35 7.69 -11.63 -4.81
N GLY A 36 8.93 -11.34 -5.21
CA GLY A 36 9.53 -11.79 -6.47
C GLY A 36 9.95 -13.25 -6.49
N SER A 37 9.83 -14.00 -5.39
CA SER A 37 10.30 -15.38 -5.29
C SER A 37 9.52 -16.35 -6.18
N GLY A 38 8.22 -16.13 -6.38
CA GLY A 38 7.32 -17.03 -7.12
C GLY A 38 7.50 -17.02 -8.64
N GLU A 39 7.18 -18.13 -9.31
CA GLU A 39 7.26 -18.27 -10.77
C GLU A 39 6.14 -17.55 -11.53
N LEU A 40 5.02 -17.27 -10.85
CA LEU A 40 3.87 -16.63 -11.48
C LEU A 40 4.11 -15.13 -11.72
N PRO A 41 3.56 -14.56 -12.81
CA PRO A 41 3.62 -13.12 -13.02
C PRO A 41 2.95 -12.36 -11.89
N LEU A 42 3.61 -11.29 -11.46
CA LEU A 42 3.10 -10.35 -10.48
C LEU A 42 2.48 -9.16 -11.21
N VAL A 43 1.38 -8.60 -10.70
CA VAL A 43 0.67 -7.50 -11.33
C VAL A 43 0.51 -6.35 -10.34
N GLY A 44 0.98 -5.17 -10.76
CA GLY A 44 0.77 -3.93 -10.04
C GLY A 44 0.55 -2.77 -10.99
N ILE A 45 -0.14 -1.73 -10.51
CA ILE A 45 -0.38 -0.47 -11.21
C ILE A 45 0.29 0.62 -10.39
N ARG A 46 1.02 1.51 -11.07
CA ARG A 46 1.49 2.78 -10.53
C ARG A 46 0.86 3.91 -11.34
N THR A 47 0.07 4.77 -10.71
CA THR A 47 -0.54 5.92 -11.38
C THR A 47 0.49 7.04 -11.55
N ALA A 48 0.20 8.01 -12.41
CA ALA A 48 1.04 9.21 -12.55
C ALA A 48 1.14 10.04 -11.25
N LYS A 49 0.17 9.89 -10.34
CA LYS A 49 0.18 10.52 -9.01
C LYS A 49 1.03 9.77 -7.98
N GLY A 50 1.52 8.58 -8.33
CA GLY A 50 2.29 7.71 -7.42
C GLY A 50 1.43 6.73 -6.63
N ASP A 51 0.11 6.70 -6.82
CA ASP A 51 -0.73 5.68 -6.19
C ASP A 51 -0.37 4.30 -6.73
N LYS A 52 -0.30 3.33 -5.82
CA LYS A 52 0.05 1.95 -6.12
C LYS A 52 -1.18 1.07 -5.91
N TYR A 53 -1.44 0.15 -6.83
CA TYR A 53 -2.47 -0.88 -6.69
C TYR A 53 -1.86 -2.22 -7.01
N VAL A 54 -2.20 -3.24 -6.23
CA VAL A 54 -1.53 -4.54 -6.28
C VAL A 54 -2.58 -5.62 -6.41
N MET A 55 -2.39 -6.52 -7.38
CA MET A 55 -3.29 -7.66 -7.55
C MET A 55 -2.98 -8.69 -6.47
N LYS A 56 -3.94 -8.90 -5.56
CA LYS A 56 -3.81 -9.87 -4.46
C LYS A 56 -4.11 -11.31 -4.90
N GLU A 57 -4.95 -11.47 -5.91
CA GLU A 57 -5.28 -12.77 -6.50
C GLU A 57 -4.09 -13.26 -7.35
N GLU A 58 -3.80 -14.56 -7.34
CA GLU A 58 -2.74 -15.11 -8.16
C GLU A 58 -3.06 -14.97 -9.66
N PHE A 59 -2.01 -14.81 -10.47
CA PHE A 59 -2.20 -14.66 -11.90
C PHE A 59 -2.76 -15.94 -12.53
N SER A 60 -3.98 -15.86 -13.07
CA SER A 60 -4.60 -16.96 -13.80
C SER A 60 -4.21 -16.95 -15.28
N ARG A 61 -3.86 -18.13 -15.82
CA ARG A 61 -3.47 -18.27 -17.25
C ARG A 61 -4.62 -17.94 -18.21
N ASP A 62 -5.87 -18.07 -17.76
CA ASP A 62 -7.05 -17.69 -18.53
C ASP A 62 -7.30 -16.18 -18.59
N GLY A 63 -6.59 -15.40 -17.77
CA GLY A 63 -6.66 -13.94 -17.72
C GLY A 63 -7.79 -13.38 -16.86
N LYS A 64 -8.64 -14.22 -16.25
CA LYS A 64 -9.80 -13.77 -15.46
C LYS A 64 -9.39 -12.98 -14.21
N ALA A 65 -8.34 -13.41 -13.51
CA ALA A 65 -7.83 -12.70 -12.35
C ALA A 65 -7.37 -11.27 -12.72
N LEU A 66 -6.66 -11.14 -13.84
CA LEU A 66 -6.21 -9.85 -14.36
C LEU A 66 -7.40 -8.99 -14.83
N GLU A 67 -8.38 -9.58 -15.49
CA GLU A 67 -9.58 -8.90 -15.96
C GLU A 67 -10.38 -8.31 -14.80
N LYS A 68 -10.63 -9.12 -13.75
CA LYS A 68 -11.29 -8.69 -12.53
C LYS A 68 -10.52 -7.57 -11.84
N PHE A 69 -9.20 -7.71 -11.69
CA PHE A 69 -8.35 -6.67 -11.10
C PHE A 69 -8.43 -5.34 -11.85
N LEU A 70 -8.40 -5.38 -13.19
CA LEU A 70 -8.52 -4.16 -14.02
C LEU A 70 -9.94 -3.57 -13.94
N GLN A 71 -10.96 -4.41 -13.90
CA GLN A 71 -12.34 -3.98 -13.71
C GLN A 71 -12.47 -3.23 -12.37
N ASP A 72 -12.02 -3.84 -11.28
CA ASP A 72 -12.04 -3.22 -9.95
C ASP A 72 -11.22 -1.93 -9.90
N TYR A 73 -10.10 -1.85 -10.63
CA TYR A 73 -9.31 -0.63 -10.75
C TYR A 73 -10.10 0.49 -11.44
N PHE A 74 -10.70 0.20 -12.61
CA PHE A 74 -11.42 1.21 -13.37
C PHE A 74 -12.76 1.62 -12.75
N ASP A 75 -13.34 0.75 -11.91
CA ASP A 75 -14.56 1.03 -11.15
C ASP A 75 -14.25 1.76 -9.81
N GLY A 76 -12.98 1.89 -9.44
CA GLY A 76 -12.56 2.56 -8.21
C GLY A 76 -12.74 1.71 -6.95
N ASN A 77 -12.93 0.41 -7.09
CA ASN A 77 -13.15 -0.53 -5.98
C ASN A 77 -11.85 -0.96 -5.29
N LEU A 78 -10.70 -0.76 -5.93
CA LEU A 78 -9.42 -1.11 -5.35
C LEU A 78 -8.98 -0.10 -4.29
N LYS A 79 -8.53 -0.62 -3.15
CA LYS A 79 -7.75 0.17 -2.18
C LYS A 79 -6.33 0.31 -2.68
N ARG A 80 -5.78 1.53 -2.56
CA ARG A 80 -4.35 1.76 -2.81
C ARG A 80 -3.50 0.92 -1.86
N TYR A 81 -2.40 0.40 -2.37
CA TYR A 81 -1.37 -0.27 -1.57
C TYR A 81 -0.58 0.78 -0.77
N LEU A 82 -0.53 0.57 0.54
CA LEU A 82 0.32 1.29 1.47
C LEU A 82 1.19 0.26 2.19
N LYS A 83 2.48 0.56 2.32
CA LYS A 83 3.34 -0.24 3.19
C LYS A 83 2.98 0.11 4.64
N SER A 84 2.24 -0.78 5.28
CA SER A 84 1.78 -0.62 6.65
C SER A 84 2.12 -1.85 7.46
N GLU A 85 2.45 -1.64 8.73
CA GLU A 85 2.31 -2.68 9.73
C GLU A 85 0.81 -2.97 9.97
N PRO A 86 0.45 -4.13 10.52
CA PRO A 86 -0.92 -4.41 10.94
C PRO A 86 -1.39 -3.36 11.92
N ILE A 87 -2.66 -2.96 11.80
CA ILE A 87 -3.29 -2.13 12.83
C ILE A 87 -3.25 -2.92 14.16
N PRO A 88 -2.73 -2.32 15.25
CA PRO A 88 -2.65 -3.00 16.53
C PRO A 88 -4.04 -3.35 17.07
N GLU A 89 -4.17 -4.56 17.63
CA GLU A 89 -5.46 -5.05 18.18
C GLU A 89 -5.93 -4.20 19.37
N ASN A 90 -5.00 -3.71 20.18
CA ASN A 90 -5.27 -2.79 21.28
C ASN A 90 -4.48 -1.49 21.05
N ASN A 91 -5.22 -0.39 20.95
CA ASN A 91 -4.66 0.95 20.75
C ASN A 91 -5.23 1.96 21.75
N ASP A 92 -5.52 1.52 22.98
CA ASP A 92 -6.19 2.35 24.00
C ASP A 92 -5.22 3.04 24.96
N GLY A 93 -3.90 2.93 24.72
CA GLY A 93 -2.87 3.56 25.53
C GLY A 93 -2.86 5.10 25.46
N PRO A 94 -2.07 5.73 26.36
CA PRO A 94 -1.89 7.19 26.41
C PRO A 94 -1.23 7.76 25.16
N VAL A 95 -0.45 6.93 24.45
CA VAL A 95 0.10 7.25 23.13
C VAL A 95 -0.52 6.28 22.13
N LYS A 96 -1.22 6.82 21.14
CA LYS A 96 -1.81 6.03 20.05
C LYS A 96 -0.73 5.57 19.09
N VAL A 97 -0.72 4.29 18.78
CA VAL A 97 0.14 3.69 17.76
C VAL A 97 -0.48 3.92 16.39
N ILE A 98 0.29 4.59 15.52
CA ILE A 98 -0.13 4.96 14.17
C ILE A 98 0.66 4.14 13.15
N VAL A 99 -0.07 3.49 12.25
CA VAL A 99 0.44 2.77 11.08
C VAL A 99 -0.17 3.40 9.82
N ALA A 100 0.39 3.12 8.64
CA ALA A 100 -0.08 3.77 7.41
C ALA A 100 -1.57 3.53 7.11
N GLU A 101 -2.13 2.38 7.53
CA GLU A 101 -3.55 2.06 7.35
C GLU A 101 -4.52 2.83 8.27
N ASN A 102 -4.11 3.22 9.48
CA ASN A 102 -4.97 3.98 10.41
C ASN A 102 -4.61 5.48 10.49
N PHE A 103 -3.55 5.91 9.79
CA PHE A 103 -3.08 7.28 9.79
C PHE A 103 -4.18 8.29 9.50
N ASP A 104 -4.90 8.10 8.39
CA ASP A 104 -5.92 9.06 7.95
C ASP A 104 -7.06 9.19 8.97
N SER A 105 -7.52 8.07 9.53
CA SER A 105 -8.61 8.04 10.51
C SER A 105 -8.27 8.64 11.87
N ILE A 106 -6.98 8.75 12.23
CA ILE A 106 -6.56 9.22 13.55
C ILE A 106 -5.91 10.60 13.45
N VAL A 107 -5.00 10.80 12.50
CA VAL A 107 -4.19 12.01 12.38
C VAL A 107 -4.94 13.12 11.63
N ASN A 108 -5.73 12.77 10.62
CA ASN A 108 -6.50 13.72 9.82
C ASN A 108 -7.97 13.83 10.30
N ASP A 109 -8.23 13.46 11.56
CA ASP A 109 -9.53 13.71 12.18
C ASP A 109 -9.66 15.20 12.54
N ASP A 110 -10.46 15.92 11.76
CA ASP A 110 -10.69 17.36 11.93
C ASP A 110 -11.26 17.75 13.32
N SER A 111 -11.72 16.78 14.13
CA SER A 111 -12.22 17.03 15.48
C SER A 111 -11.14 17.06 16.57
N LYS A 112 -9.88 16.81 16.23
CA LYS A 112 -8.78 16.66 17.19
C LYS A 112 -7.53 17.42 16.77
N ASP A 113 -6.85 18.02 17.74
CA ASP A 113 -5.45 18.39 17.58
C ASP A 113 -4.59 17.16 17.84
N VAL A 114 -3.76 16.79 16.87
CA VAL A 114 -2.91 15.59 16.95
C VAL A 114 -1.43 15.98 16.84
N LEU A 115 -0.68 15.63 17.89
CA LEU A 115 0.79 15.62 17.83
C LEU A 115 1.26 14.20 17.51
N ILE A 116 2.09 14.07 16.48
CA ILE A 116 2.64 12.79 16.02
C ILE A 116 4.16 12.81 16.05
N GLU A 117 4.75 11.72 16.56
CA GLU A 117 6.19 11.46 16.49
C GLU A 117 6.45 10.39 15.41
N PHE A 118 7.19 10.76 14.36
CA PHE A 118 7.78 9.78 13.45
C PHE A 118 9.15 9.37 13.99
N TYR A 119 9.29 8.09 14.37
CA TYR A 119 10.52 7.55 14.93
C TYR A 119 11.12 6.45 14.04
N ALA A 120 12.39 6.14 14.29
CA ALA A 120 13.04 4.96 13.73
C ALA A 120 13.48 4.02 14.88
N PRO A 121 13.28 2.70 14.77
CA PRO A 121 13.55 1.75 15.86
C PRO A 121 15.03 1.68 16.27
N TRP A 122 15.93 2.12 15.38
CA TRP A 122 17.38 2.18 15.60
C TRP A 122 17.86 3.55 16.07
N CYS A 123 17.00 4.57 16.16
CA CYS A 123 17.38 5.92 16.56
C CYS A 123 17.48 6.05 18.09
N GLY A 124 18.68 6.36 18.60
CA GLY A 124 18.92 6.55 20.04
C GLY A 124 18.23 7.78 20.64
N HIS A 125 18.05 8.85 19.85
CA HIS A 125 17.34 10.05 20.31
C HIS A 125 15.84 9.77 20.53
N CYS A 126 15.21 9.01 19.64
CA CYS A 126 13.81 8.60 19.77
C CYS A 126 13.60 7.75 21.04
N LYS A 127 14.48 6.79 21.29
CA LYS A 127 14.43 5.97 22.53
C LYS A 127 14.53 6.81 23.80
N SER A 128 15.27 7.92 23.74
CA SER A 128 15.39 8.85 24.87
C SER A 128 14.15 9.74 25.03
N LEU A 129 13.39 9.96 23.95
CA LEU A 129 12.16 10.75 23.94
C LEU A 129 10.94 9.90 24.36
N GLU A 130 10.91 8.62 24.02
CA GLU A 130 9.83 7.67 24.31
C GLU A 130 9.20 7.81 25.72
N PRO A 131 9.97 7.78 26.83
CA PRO A 131 9.37 7.92 28.17
C PRO A 131 8.73 9.30 28.39
N LYS A 132 9.29 10.37 27.82
CA LYS A 132 8.75 11.73 27.93
C LYS A 132 7.49 11.90 27.08
N TYR A 133 7.47 11.29 25.90
CA TYR A 133 6.31 11.30 25.01
C TYR A 133 5.14 10.52 25.62
N LYS A 134 5.44 9.41 26.31
CA LYS A 134 4.44 8.67 27.09
C LYS A 134 3.90 9.48 28.26
N GLU A 135 4.75 10.12 29.05
CA GLU A 135 4.31 11.01 30.14
C GLU A 135 3.41 12.15 29.63
N LEU A 136 3.71 12.69 28.45
CA LEU A 136 2.88 13.71 27.79
C LEU A 136 1.48 13.18 27.46
N GLY A 137 1.36 11.94 26.96
CA GLY A 137 0.07 11.35 26.61
C GLY A 137 -0.78 10.90 27.81
N GLU A 138 -0.19 10.79 29.01
CA GLU A 138 -0.90 10.44 30.25
C GLU A 138 -1.56 11.66 30.93
N LYS A 139 -1.18 12.89 30.52
CA LYS A 139 -1.69 14.15 31.06
C LYS A 139 -2.88 14.66 30.26
#